data_AF-A0A1X7SJT0-F1
#
_entry.id   AF-A0A1X7SJT0-F1
#
_cell.length_a   1.000
_cell.length_b   1.000
_cell.length_c   1.000
_cell.angle_alpha   90.00
_cell.angle_beta   90.00
_cell.angle_gamma   90.00
#
_symmetry.space_group_name_H-M   'P 1'
#
loop_
_entity.id
_entity.type
_entity.pdbx_description
1 polymer ?
#
loop_
_entity_poly.entity_id
_entity_poly.type
_entity_poly.pdbx_seq_one_letter_code
_entity_poly.pdbx_strand_id
1 'polypeptide(L)'
;EHLDTDKKRLIDVACERGASAWLSALPLADHGFDLHKGSFRDSVCIRYCWQLQDLPSSCVCDSAFTVDHALSCLMGGFPTLRHNELRDRTASLLEDVCSNVSREPPIQPLSGESITMSTVDGDGARADIAANGFLGYLSSQSIL
;
A
#
# COMPACT_ATOMS: atom_id res chain seq x y z
N GLU A 1 2.47 -7.70 41.59
CA GLU A 1 3.61 -7.39 40.69
C GLU A 1 3.41 -6.01 40.06
N HIS A 2 4.47 -5.21 39.92
CA HIS A 2 4.36 -3.88 39.31
C HIS A 2 4.37 -4.02 37.79
N LEU A 3 3.23 -3.80 37.14
CA LEU A 3 3.15 -3.83 35.68
C LEU A 3 3.88 -2.62 35.09
N ASP A 4 4.65 -2.85 34.04
CA ASP A 4 5.33 -1.81 33.27
C ASP A 4 4.34 -0.75 32.75
N THR A 5 4.78 0.51 32.64
CA THR A 5 3.91 1.65 32.30
C THR A 5 3.27 1.49 30.92
N ASP A 6 4.03 0.99 29.94
CA ASP A 6 3.50 0.74 28.60
C ASP A 6 2.45 -0.36 28.59
N LYS A 7 2.68 -1.43 29.36
CA LYS A 7 1.70 -2.52 29.51
C LYS A 7 0.41 -2.04 30.18
N LYS A 8 0.48 -1.14 31.17
CA LYS A 8 -0.71 -0.52 31.77
C LYS A 8 -1.49 0.27 30.73
N ARG A 9 -0.82 1.12 29.96
CA ARG A 9 -1.43 1.91 28.88
C ARG A 9 -2.11 1.02 27.83
N LEU A 10 -1.49 -0.09 27.45
CA LEU A 10 -2.07 -1.04 26.49
C LEU A 10 -3.35 -1.69 27.02
N ILE A 11 -3.39 -2.05 28.30
CA ILE A 11 -4.58 -2.60 28.94
C ILE A 11 -5.70 -1.55 28.97
N ASP A 12 -5.38 -0.31 29.35
CA ASP A 12 -6.36 0.76 29.39
C ASP A 12 -7.02 0.97 28.01
N VAL A 13 -6.20 1.05 26.94
CA VAL A 13 -6.68 1.16 25.56
C VAL A 13 -7.51 -0.06 25.14
N ALA A 14 -7.08 -1.28 25.49
CA ALA A 14 -7.81 -2.50 25.18
C ALA A 14 -9.16 -2.60 25.90
N CYS A 15 -9.29 -1.97 27.07
CA CYS A 15 -10.51 -1.90 27.87
C CYS A 15 -11.43 -0.73 27.51
N GLU A 16 -11.02 0.18 26.61
CA GLU A 16 -11.90 1.25 26.14
C GLU A 16 -13.18 0.68 25.52
N ARG A 17 -14.30 1.35 25.77
CA ARG A 17 -15.60 0.92 25.26
C ARG A 17 -15.57 0.88 23.73
N GLY A 18 -15.75 -0.32 23.18
CA GLY A 18 -15.77 -0.55 21.74
C GLY A 18 -14.42 -0.96 21.13
N ALA A 19 -13.32 -0.94 21.89
CA ALA A 19 -12.00 -1.37 21.40
C ALA A 19 -12.01 -2.80 20.83
N SER A 20 -12.86 -3.66 21.39
CA SER A 20 -13.01 -5.07 21.00
C SER A 20 -14.26 -5.35 20.14
N ALA A 21 -15.01 -4.33 19.71
CA ALA A 21 -16.26 -4.53 18.94
C ALA A 21 -16.04 -5.24 17.60
N TRP A 22 -14.84 -5.11 17.03
CA TRP A 22 -14.46 -5.81 15.79
C TRP A 22 -14.40 -7.34 15.95
N LEU A 23 -14.15 -7.86 17.16
CA LEU A 23 -14.18 -9.31 17.44
C LEU A 23 -15.60 -9.88 17.41
N SER A 24 -16.61 -9.04 17.59
CA SER A 24 -18.02 -9.42 17.50
C SER A 24 -18.64 -9.14 16.13
N ALA A 25 -17.87 -8.62 15.17
CA ALA A 25 -18.36 -8.38 13.82
C ALA A 25 -18.67 -9.71 13.13
N LEU A 26 -19.81 -9.78 12.43
CA LEU A 26 -20.17 -10.96 11.64
C LEU A 26 -19.21 -11.07 10.43
N PRO A 27 -18.53 -12.21 10.23
CA PRO A 27 -17.64 -12.41 9.09
C PRO A 27 -18.46 -12.72 7.83
N LEU A 28 -19.04 -11.69 7.24
CA LEU A 28 -19.88 -11.79 6.04
C LEU A 28 -19.00 -11.78 4.79
N ALA A 29 -18.76 -12.97 4.21
CA ALA A 29 -17.92 -13.13 3.03
C ALA A 29 -18.43 -12.36 1.79
N ASP A 30 -19.75 -12.30 1.60
CA ASP A 30 -20.38 -11.57 0.49
C ASP A 30 -20.09 -10.06 0.50
N HIS A 31 -19.62 -9.53 1.65
CA HIS A 31 -19.23 -8.14 1.83
C HIS A 31 -17.73 -7.96 2.08
N GLY A 32 -16.94 -9.04 2.01
CA GLY A 32 -15.51 -9.02 2.30
C GLY A 32 -15.17 -8.69 3.75
N PHE A 33 -16.06 -9.04 4.70
CA PHE A 33 -15.82 -8.84 6.14
C PHE A 33 -15.20 -10.06 6.83
N ASP A 34 -15.05 -11.17 6.10
CA ASP A 34 -14.30 -12.33 6.58
C ASP A 34 -12.78 -12.07 6.46
N LEU A 35 -12.04 -12.61 7.43
CA LEU A 35 -10.58 -12.55 7.43
C LEU A 35 -10.04 -13.97 7.30
N HIS A 36 -8.99 -14.13 6.49
CA HIS A 36 -8.21 -15.35 6.52
C HIS A 36 -7.65 -15.60 7.94
N LYS A 37 -7.47 -16.87 8.31
CA LYS A 37 -6.98 -17.30 9.63
C LYS A 37 -5.73 -16.54 10.07
N GLY A 38 -4.77 -16.33 9.18
CA GLY A 38 -3.56 -15.55 9.45
C GLY A 38 -3.87 -14.09 9.76
N SER A 39 -4.60 -13.42 8.86
CA SER A 39 -4.98 -12.02 9.00
C SER A 39 -5.77 -11.73 10.28
N PHE A 40 -6.64 -12.65 10.70
CA PHE A 40 -7.33 -12.53 11.99
C PHE A 40 -6.35 -12.59 13.17
N ARG A 41 -5.46 -13.59 13.20
CA ARG A 41 -4.44 -13.73 14.25
C ARG A 41 -3.52 -12.50 14.31
N ASP A 42 -3.05 -12.04 13.16
CA ASP A 42 -2.17 -10.88 13.07
C ASP A 42 -2.90 -9.61 13.54
N SER A 43 -4.17 -9.45 13.16
CA SER A 43 -4.99 -8.31 13.61
C SER A 43 -5.19 -8.28 15.11
N VAL A 44 -5.37 -9.44 15.76
CA VAL A 44 -5.41 -9.56 17.22
C VAL A 44 -4.08 -9.14 17.81
N CYS A 45 -2.98 -9.73 17.32
CA CYS A 45 -1.65 -9.42 17.85
C CYS A 45 -1.30 -7.93 17.71
N ILE A 46 -1.59 -7.31 16.56
CA ILE A 46 -1.34 -5.88 16.33
C ILE A 46 -2.16 -5.03 17.31
N ARG A 47 -3.46 -5.29 17.47
CA ARG A 47 -4.35 -4.48 18.31
C ARG A 47 -4.04 -4.56 19.80
N TYR A 48 -3.61 -5.73 20.28
CA TYR A 48 -3.24 -5.90 21.69
C TYR A 48 -1.72 -5.84 21.92
N CYS A 49 -0.95 -5.41 20.91
CA CYS A 49 0.50 -5.33 20.91
C CYS A 49 1.19 -6.63 21.39
N TRP A 50 0.65 -7.77 20.96
CA TRP A 50 1.29 -9.06 21.13
C TRP A 50 2.30 -9.33 20.01
N GLN A 51 3.25 -10.22 20.28
CA GLN A 51 4.27 -10.60 19.32
C GLN A 51 3.63 -11.34 18.13
N LEU A 52 3.97 -10.89 16.92
CA LEU A 52 3.62 -11.59 15.68
C LEU A 52 4.67 -12.70 15.45
N GLN A 53 4.22 -13.89 15.07
CA GLN A 53 5.11 -15.06 15.01
C GLN A 53 5.95 -15.13 13.74
N ASP A 54 5.40 -14.67 12.61
CA ASP A 54 5.97 -14.91 11.29
C ASP A 54 6.43 -13.62 10.59
N LEU A 55 6.99 -12.66 11.36
CA LEU A 55 7.58 -11.45 10.76
C LEU A 55 8.94 -11.75 10.13
N PRO A 56 9.23 -11.14 8.96
CA PRO A 56 10.60 -11.12 8.46
C PRO A 56 11.51 -10.43 9.49
N SER A 57 12.79 -10.78 9.52
CA SER A 57 13.76 -10.18 10.44
C SER A 57 14.19 -8.77 10.01
N SER A 58 14.21 -8.51 8.70
CA SER A 58 14.69 -7.26 8.11
C SER A 58 13.81 -6.77 6.96
N CYS A 59 13.80 -5.45 6.78
CA CYS A 59 13.18 -4.75 5.67
C CYS A 59 14.15 -4.61 4.48
N VAL A 60 13.62 -4.27 3.30
CA VAL A 60 14.43 -3.93 2.11
C VAL A 60 15.29 -2.68 2.28
N CYS A 61 15.01 -1.86 3.30
CA CYS A 61 15.85 -0.73 3.70
C CYS A 61 16.86 -1.10 4.81
N ASP A 62 17.14 -2.39 4.98
CA ASP A 62 18.12 -2.96 5.91
C ASP A 62 17.84 -2.72 7.41
N SER A 63 16.67 -2.19 7.75
CA SER A 63 16.24 -1.99 9.14
C SER A 63 15.52 -3.22 9.69
N ALA A 64 15.51 -3.37 11.02
CA ALA A 64 14.73 -4.42 11.69
C ALA A 64 13.23 -4.26 11.38
N PHE A 65 12.57 -5.35 11.00
CA PHE A 65 11.17 -5.30 10.60
C PHE A 65 10.25 -5.44 11.83
N THR A 66 9.74 -4.32 12.31
CA THR A 66 8.72 -4.25 13.37
C THR A 66 7.38 -3.82 12.79
N VAL A 67 6.28 -3.95 13.55
CA VAL A 67 4.97 -3.42 13.14
C VAL A 67 5.04 -1.92 12.87
N ASP A 68 5.73 -1.17 13.75
CA ASP A 68 5.91 0.28 13.59
C ASP A 68 6.71 0.62 12.33
N HIS A 69 7.79 -0.13 12.07
CA HIS A 69 8.58 0.03 10.86
C HIS A 69 7.78 -0.31 9.61
N ALA A 70 6.98 -1.38 9.65
CA ALA A 70 6.11 -1.77 8.55
C ALA A 70 5.09 -0.66 8.22
N LEU A 71 4.63 0.13 9.20
CA LEU A 71 3.68 1.22 8.97
C LEU A 71 4.32 2.52 8.48
N SER A 72 5.63 2.70 8.66
CA SER A 72 6.34 3.98 8.41
C SER A 72 7.38 3.92 7.30
N CYS A 73 7.89 2.75 6.94
CA CYS A 73 8.96 2.60 5.96
C CYS A 73 8.52 3.01 4.55
N LEU A 74 9.28 3.90 3.91
CA LEU A 74 9.01 4.42 2.56
C LEU A 74 9.50 3.50 1.43
N MET A 75 10.28 2.46 1.75
CA MET A 75 10.87 1.55 0.77
C MET A 75 10.13 0.20 0.69
N GLY A 76 9.83 -0.39 1.85
CA GLY A 76 9.18 -1.71 1.94
C GLY A 76 7.99 -1.75 2.90
N GLY A 77 7.56 -0.59 3.39
CA GLY A 77 6.43 -0.50 4.31
C GLY A 77 5.09 -0.29 3.61
N PHE A 78 4.09 -0.11 4.45
CA PHE A 78 2.71 0.17 4.10
C PHE A 78 2.52 1.41 3.22
N PRO A 79 3.29 2.51 3.37
CA PRO A 79 3.21 3.64 2.44
C PRO A 79 3.42 3.22 0.97
N THR A 80 4.49 2.47 0.68
CA THR A 80 4.81 1.98 -0.66
C THR A 80 3.75 1.00 -1.15
N LEU A 81 3.30 0.08 -0.28
CA LEU A 81 2.26 -0.88 -0.63
C LEU A 81 0.96 -0.17 -1.06
N ARG A 82 0.53 0.84 -0.31
CA ARG A 82 -0.66 1.63 -0.66
C ARG A 82 -0.51 2.40 -1.96
N HIS A 83 0.68 2.95 -2.21
CA HIS A 83 0.96 3.63 -3.47
C HIS A 83 0.83 2.68 -4.66
N ASN A 84 1.42 1.49 -4.54
CA ASN A 84 1.34 0.45 -5.57
C ASN A 84 -0.09 -0.04 -5.77
N GLU A 85 -0.86 -0.27 -4.70
CA GLU A 85 -2.29 -0.64 -4.79
C GLU A 85 -3.11 0.41 -5.53
N LEU A 86 -2.88 1.70 -5.25
CA LEU A 86 -3.58 2.79 -5.93
C LEU A 86 -3.21 2.85 -7.42
N ARG A 87 -1.91 2.76 -7.73
CA ARG A 87 -1.40 2.68 -9.11
C ARG A 87 -2.03 1.51 -9.86
N ASP A 88 -1.99 0.32 -9.27
CA ASP A 88 -2.40 -0.92 -9.93
C ASP A 88 -3.91 -0.95 -10.18
N ARG A 89 -4.73 -0.49 -9.21
CA ARG A 89 -6.17 -0.31 -9.39
C ARG A 89 -6.51 0.71 -10.46
N THR A 90 -5.81 1.85 -10.46
CA THR A 90 -6.03 2.89 -11.47
C THR A 90 -5.67 2.38 -12.86
N ALA A 91 -4.56 1.64 -12.99
CA ALA A 91 -4.18 1.01 -14.25
C ALA A 91 -5.21 -0.03 -14.71
N SER A 92 -5.74 -0.86 -13.80
CA SER A 92 -6.80 -1.81 -14.13
C SER A 92 -8.07 -1.13 -14.64
N LEU A 93 -8.48 -0.02 -14.03
CA LEU A 93 -9.63 0.76 -14.52
C LEU A 93 -9.35 1.39 -15.90
N LEU A 94 -8.10 1.79 -16.15
CA LEU A 94 -7.71 2.33 -17.45
C LEU A 94 -7.67 1.25 -18.53
N GLU A 95 -7.31 0.00 -18.19
CA GLU A 95 -7.31 -1.13 -19.13
C GLU A 95 -8.70 -1.42 -19.71
N ASP A 96 -9.77 -1.05 -18.99
CA ASP A 96 -11.15 -1.20 -19.47
C ASP A 96 -11.52 -0.19 -20.58
N VAL A 97 -10.80 0.93 -20.69
CA VAL A 97 -11.14 2.04 -21.60
C VAL A 97 -10.02 2.42 -22.59
N CYS A 98 -8.77 2.06 -22.29
CA CYS A 98 -7.58 2.38 -23.07
C CYS A 98 -7.00 1.13 -23.72
N SER A 99 -6.53 1.25 -24.96
CA SER A 99 -5.98 0.11 -25.72
C SER A 99 -4.54 -0.23 -25.37
N ASN A 100 -3.81 0.66 -24.70
CA ASN A 100 -2.42 0.43 -24.32
C ASN A 100 -2.15 1.11 -22.97
N VAL A 101 -2.14 0.31 -21.91
CA VAL A 101 -1.84 0.72 -20.54
C VAL A 101 -0.59 -0.01 -20.07
N SER A 102 0.32 0.72 -19.45
CA SER A 102 1.54 0.17 -18.85
C SER A 102 1.70 0.71 -17.45
N ARG A 103 2.11 -0.17 -16.53
CA ARG A 103 2.45 0.17 -15.15
C ARG A 103 3.94 0.43 -15.07
N GLU A 104 4.31 1.51 -14.41
CA GLU A 104 5.69 1.95 -14.25
C GLU A 104 6.52 2.05 -15.56
N PRO A 105 6.04 2.62 -16.68
CA PRO A 105 6.89 2.74 -17.87
C PRO A 105 8.09 3.68 -17.62
N PRO A 106 9.24 3.44 -18.26
CA PRO A 106 10.36 4.38 -18.23
C PRO A 106 9.94 5.72 -18.83
N ILE A 107 10.37 6.82 -18.22
CA ILE A 107 10.14 8.17 -18.77
C ILE A 107 11.27 8.56 -19.72
N GLN A 108 10.97 9.47 -20.64
CA GLN A 108 11.98 10.01 -21.56
C GLN A 108 13.05 10.78 -20.76
N PRO A 109 14.35 10.54 -21.03
CA PRO A 109 15.44 11.29 -20.39
C PRO A 109 15.38 12.78 -20.71
N LEU A 110 15.87 13.60 -19.78
CA LEU A 110 16.00 15.04 -19.97
C LEU A 110 17.16 15.35 -20.91
N SER A 111 16.96 16.33 -21.79
CA SER A 111 17.94 16.85 -22.75
C SER A 111 18.53 18.20 -22.30
N GLY A 112 18.51 18.47 -20.99
CA GLY A 112 19.02 19.69 -20.36
C GLY A 112 17.95 20.56 -19.68
N GLU A 113 16.69 20.12 -19.68
CA GLU A 113 15.63 20.74 -18.90
C GLU A 113 15.87 20.56 -17.39
N SER A 114 15.49 21.56 -16.59
CA SER A 114 15.45 21.45 -15.13
C SER A 114 13.99 21.42 -14.69
N ILE A 115 13.59 20.31 -14.07
CA ILE A 115 12.27 20.15 -13.45
C ILE A 115 12.43 20.48 -11.95
N THR A 116 11.34 20.90 -11.31
CA THR A 116 11.31 21.25 -9.87
C THR A 116 12.00 20.21 -8.98
N MET A 117 12.63 20.68 -7.89
CA MET A 117 13.54 19.93 -7.01
C MET A 117 13.06 18.57 -6.45
N SER A 118 11.78 18.25 -6.50
CA SER A 118 11.22 17.01 -5.94
C SER A 118 10.94 15.91 -6.97
N THR A 119 11.39 16.09 -8.21
CA THR A 119 11.14 15.13 -9.31
C THR A 119 12.30 14.15 -9.40
N VAL A 120 12.00 12.85 -9.56
CA VAL A 120 13.03 11.85 -9.89
C VAL A 120 13.38 12.01 -11.37
N ASP A 121 14.55 12.57 -11.66
CA ASP A 121 15.03 12.92 -13.01
C ASP A 121 16.27 12.12 -13.45
N GLY A 122 16.68 11.13 -12.66
CA GLY A 122 17.82 10.26 -12.95
C GLY A 122 17.54 9.11 -13.92
N ASP A 123 18.62 8.43 -14.33
CA ASP A 123 18.55 7.21 -15.14
C ASP A 123 17.69 6.14 -14.44
N GLY A 124 16.63 5.70 -15.11
CA GLY A 124 15.66 4.76 -14.55
C GLY A 124 14.45 5.38 -13.87
N ALA A 125 14.22 6.69 -14.05
CA ALA A 125 12.96 7.32 -13.68
C ALA A 125 11.77 6.69 -14.43
N ARG A 126 10.65 6.52 -13.72
CA ARG A 126 9.45 5.82 -14.22
C ARG A 126 8.21 6.61 -13.82
N ALA A 127 7.25 6.69 -14.72
CA ALA A 127 5.92 7.24 -14.42
C ALA A 127 5.08 6.14 -13.78
N ASP A 128 4.12 6.45 -12.91
CA ASP A 128 3.30 5.41 -12.28
C ASP A 128 2.49 4.59 -13.30
N ILE A 129 1.90 5.27 -14.27
CA ILE A 129 1.03 4.69 -15.30
C ILE A 129 1.23 5.49 -16.60
N ALA A 130 1.31 4.81 -17.74
CA ALA A 130 1.00 5.43 -19.03
C ALA A 130 -0.17 4.72 -19.68
N ALA A 131 -1.09 5.50 -20.24
CA ALA A 131 -2.26 5.00 -20.95
C ALA A 131 -2.46 5.80 -22.25
N ASN A 132 -2.63 5.09 -23.36
CA ASN A 132 -2.93 5.69 -24.66
C ASN A 132 -4.40 5.48 -25.02
N GLY A 133 -4.97 6.42 -25.79
CA GLY A 133 -6.35 6.34 -26.26
C GLY A 133 -7.41 6.84 -25.27
N PHE A 134 -7.02 7.29 -24.07
CA PHE A 134 -7.94 7.80 -23.04
C PHE A 134 -8.83 8.94 -23.53
N LEU A 135 -8.27 9.87 -24.31
CA LEU A 135 -9.01 11.02 -24.87
C LEU A 135 -9.62 10.75 -26.26
N GLY A 136 -9.64 9.50 -26.72
CA GLY A 136 -10.34 9.12 -27.94
C GLY A 136 -10.06 10.06 -29.12
N TYR A 137 -8.79 10.24 -29.50
CA TYR A 137 -8.56 10.61 -30.90
C TYR A 137 -8.96 9.40 -31.74
N LEU A 138 -10.22 9.41 -32.16
CA LEU A 138 -10.67 8.75 -33.37
C LEU A 138 -9.73 9.21 -34.49
N SER A 139 -8.67 8.46 -34.77
CA SER A 139 -8.16 8.37 -36.14
C SER A 139 -9.21 7.63 -36.97
N SER A 140 -10.36 8.26 -37.15
CA SER A 140 -11.25 7.92 -38.23
C SER A 140 -10.53 8.27 -39.53
N GLN A 141 -10.35 7.23 -40.34
CA GLN A 141 -10.12 7.24 -41.78
C GLN A 141 -8.71 7.58 -42.25
N SER A 142 -8.14 6.55 -42.90
CA SER A 142 -7.36 6.63 -44.13
C SER A 142 -7.35 8.00 -44.77
N ILE A 143 -6.18 8.63 -44.78
CA ILE A 143 -5.80 9.54 -45.86
C ILE A 143 -4.51 8.97 -46.43
N LEU A 144 -4.60 8.67 -47.73
CA LEU A 144 -3.63 8.12 -48.70
C LEU A 144 -2.16 8.13 -48.29
#